data_AF-A0AAP0RSX1-F1
#
_entry.id   AF-A0AAP0RSX1-F1
#
_cell.length_a   1.000
_cell.length_b   1.000
_cell.length_c   1.000
_cell.angle_alpha   90.00
_cell.angle_beta   90.00
_cell.angle_gamma   90.00
#
_symmetry.space_group_name_H-M   'P 1'
#
loop_
_entity.id
_entity.type
_entity.pdbx_description
1 polymer ?
#
loop_
_entity_poly.entity_id
_entity_poly.type
_entity_poly.pdbx_seq_one_letter_code
_entity_poly.pdbx_strand_id
1 'polypeptide(L)'
;MVQGSNTLLALMEHPILVAASDSFKAIPERKFSVCEESCSERSTLSKCVYVFQREYATVDPALVDLIGTDEATTCVGLVIRNQQSGMTSVAHMDSPDVVDIGLTQMLSLVVDHISDAELDVHLIGGYEDASPKVWPQILYFIFDFPEM
;
A
#
# COMPACT_ATOMS: atom_id res chain seq x y z
N MET A 1 0.58 -20.61 -16.32
CA MET A 1 1.46 -19.42 -16.32
C MET A 1 1.10 -18.40 -17.41
N VAL A 2 0.85 -18.80 -18.68
CA VAL A 2 0.56 -17.84 -19.79
C VAL A 2 -0.58 -16.85 -19.51
N GLN A 3 -1.67 -17.28 -18.86
CA GLN A 3 -2.87 -16.44 -18.66
C GLN A 3 -2.63 -15.21 -17.79
N GLY A 4 -1.84 -15.31 -16.71
CA GLY A 4 -1.58 -14.20 -15.80
C GLY A 4 -0.76 -13.07 -16.43
N SER A 5 0.20 -13.41 -17.30
CA SER A 5 1.03 -12.44 -18.02
C SER A 5 0.20 -11.58 -18.97
N ASN A 6 -0.76 -12.18 -19.70
CA ASN A 6 -1.65 -11.43 -20.59
C ASN A 6 -2.59 -10.49 -19.81
N THR A 7 -3.13 -10.94 -18.67
CA THR A 7 -3.94 -10.08 -17.79
C THR A 7 -3.12 -8.92 -17.24
N LEU A 8 -1.88 -9.15 -16.82
CA LEU A 8 -1.01 -8.10 -16.30
C LEU A 8 -0.67 -7.05 -17.37
N LEU A 9 -0.33 -7.47 -18.59
CA LEU A 9 -0.10 -6.55 -19.71
C LEU A 9 -1.35 -5.70 -20.00
N ALA A 10 -2.54 -6.31 -20.02
CA ALA A 10 -3.79 -5.58 -20.22
C ALA A 10 -4.10 -4.58 -19.09
N LEU A 11 -3.68 -4.85 -17.84
CA LEU A 11 -3.78 -3.91 -16.72
C LEU A 11 -2.75 -2.78 -16.84
N MET A 12 -1.52 -3.07 -17.24
CA MET A 12 -0.47 -2.07 -17.44
C MET A 12 -0.80 -1.09 -18.58
N GLU A 13 -1.53 -1.53 -19.60
CA GLU A 13 -2.02 -0.69 -20.71
C GLU A 13 -3.38 -0.03 -20.42
N HIS A 14 -4.04 -0.33 -19.29
CA HIS A 14 -5.39 0.15 -19.02
C HIS A 14 -5.42 1.67 -18.73
N PRO A 15 -6.18 2.49 -19.48
CA PRO A 15 -6.07 3.95 -19.40
C PRO A 15 -6.27 4.55 -18.00
N ILE A 16 -7.15 3.96 -17.18
CA ILE A 16 -7.39 4.41 -15.80
C ILE A 16 -6.17 4.13 -14.91
N LEU A 17 -5.51 2.98 -15.08
CA LEU A 17 -4.34 2.61 -14.28
C LEU A 17 -3.09 3.39 -14.70
N VAL A 18 -2.94 3.66 -16.01
CA VAL A 18 -1.91 4.57 -16.52
C VAL A 18 -2.09 5.98 -15.94
N ALA A 19 -3.30 6.55 -16.04
CA ALA A 19 -3.59 7.88 -15.49
C ALA A 19 -3.40 7.95 -13.96
N ALA A 20 -3.78 6.90 -13.22
CA ALA A 20 -3.54 6.80 -11.78
C ALA A 20 -2.03 6.71 -11.45
N SER A 21 -1.27 5.90 -12.19
CA SER A 21 0.20 5.82 -12.10
C SER A 21 0.85 7.18 -12.31
N ASP A 22 0.48 7.88 -13.37
CA ASP A 22 1.08 9.16 -13.74
C ASP A 22 0.71 10.26 -12.74
N SER A 23 -0.54 10.26 -12.26
CA SER A 23 -0.97 11.14 -11.18
C SER A 23 -0.22 10.84 -9.88
N PHE A 24 0.02 9.58 -9.55
CA PHE A 24 0.74 9.18 -8.34
C PHE A 24 2.23 9.56 -8.39
N LYS A 25 2.89 9.34 -9.54
CA LYS A 25 4.28 9.75 -9.80
C LYS A 25 4.48 11.27 -9.79
N ALA A 26 3.42 12.04 -10.03
CA ALA A 26 3.45 13.50 -9.94
C ALA A 26 3.30 14.04 -8.51
N ILE A 27 2.97 13.20 -7.51
CA ILE A 27 2.89 13.61 -6.11
C ILE A 27 4.31 13.83 -5.57
N PRO A 28 4.64 15.00 -5.02
CA PRO A 28 5.95 15.22 -4.40
C PRO A 28 6.09 14.39 -3.12
N GLU A 29 7.28 13.82 -2.90
CA GLU A 29 7.63 13.10 -1.67
C GLU A 29 7.35 13.98 -0.44
N ARG A 30 6.48 13.51 0.47
CA ARG A 30 6.20 14.17 1.75
C ARG A 30 7.03 13.49 2.83
N LYS A 31 7.91 14.25 3.49
CA LYS A 31 8.68 13.77 4.64
C LYS A 31 7.82 13.84 5.89
N PHE A 32 7.70 12.72 6.59
CA PHE A 32 7.02 12.63 7.87
C PHE A 32 8.06 12.50 8.98
N SER A 33 8.06 13.46 9.90
CA SER A 33 8.81 13.38 11.15
C SER A 33 7.82 13.22 12.29
N VAL A 34 7.98 12.17 13.10
CA VAL A 34 7.29 12.09 14.39
C VAL A 34 7.80 13.25 15.24
N CYS A 35 6.90 14.14 15.67
CA CYS A 35 7.26 15.32 16.42
C CYS A 35 7.51 14.93 17.89
N GLU A 36 8.77 14.80 18.30
CA GLU A 36 9.11 14.72 19.73
C GLU A 36 8.85 16.10 20.36
N GLU A 37 7.96 16.13 21.35
CA GLU A 37 7.28 17.34 21.82
C GLU A 37 8.21 18.50 22.22
N SER A 38 8.00 19.68 21.64
CA SER A 38 8.20 20.93 22.37
C SER A 38 7.28 22.05 21.86
N CYS A 39 6.64 22.74 22.80
CA CYS A 39 5.78 23.93 22.64
C CYS A 39 4.35 23.73 22.07
N SER A 40 3.40 23.64 23.01
CA SER A 40 2.09 24.30 23.03
C SER A 40 1.38 24.65 21.71
N GLU A 41 0.39 23.82 21.32
CA GLU A 41 -1.02 24.19 21.04
C GLU A 41 -1.70 23.07 20.24
N ARG A 42 -2.25 22.07 20.95
CA ARG A 42 -3.23 21.08 20.46
C ARG A 42 -2.99 20.41 19.09
N SER A 43 -1.74 20.36 18.61
CA SER A 43 -1.34 19.48 17.51
C SER A 43 -1.53 18.04 17.99
N THR A 44 -2.56 17.38 17.47
CA THR A 44 -2.75 15.94 17.65
C THR A 44 -1.59 15.24 16.96
N LEU A 45 -0.71 14.60 17.74
CA LEU A 45 0.33 13.74 17.21
C LEU A 45 -0.32 12.68 16.31
N SER A 46 -0.05 12.75 15.00
CA SER A 46 -0.54 11.76 14.04
C SER A 46 -0.02 10.38 14.45
N LYS A 47 -0.94 9.45 14.64
CA LYS A 47 -0.65 8.05 14.96
C LYS A 47 -0.26 7.36 13.67
N CYS A 48 1.04 7.15 13.51
CA CYS A 48 1.61 6.51 12.33
C CYS A 48 1.95 5.05 12.61
N VAL A 49 1.63 4.16 11.66
CA VAL A 49 2.15 2.79 11.59
C VAL A 49 3.11 2.70 10.42
N TYR A 50 4.35 2.29 10.69
CA TYR A 50 5.36 2.03 9.68
C TYR A 50 5.59 0.51 9.58
N VAL A 51 5.62 -0.02 8.36
CA VAL A 51 5.71 -1.46 8.06
C VAL A 51 7.07 -1.75 7.43
N PHE A 52 7.87 -2.65 8.02
CA PHE A 52 9.16 -3.04 7.44
C PHE A 52 9.00 -4.06 6.31
N GLN A 53 10.07 -4.26 5.54
CA GLN A 53 10.19 -5.34 4.56
C GLN A 53 9.83 -6.70 5.17
N ARG A 54 8.98 -7.47 4.50
CA ARG A 54 8.42 -8.79 4.92
C ARG A 54 7.36 -8.73 6.02
N GLU A 55 6.91 -7.53 6.40
CA GLU A 55 5.81 -7.35 7.35
C GLU A 55 4.51 -6.93 6.64
N TYR A 56 3.41 -7.09 7.36
CA TYR A 56 2.15 -6.42 7.06
C TYR A 56 1.53 -5.90 8.36
N ALA A 57 0.70 -4.86 8.25
CA ALA A 57 -0.16 -4.40 9.32
C ALA A 57 -1.56 -4.09 8.78
N THR A 58 -2.59 -4.35 9.58
CA THR A 58 -3.97 -3.95 9.31
C THR A 58 -4.40 -2.94 10.35
N VAL A 59 -4.98 -1.82 9.92
CA VAL A 59 -5.32 -0.69 10.77
C VAL A 59 -6.79 -0.28 10.62
N ASP A 60 -7.35 0.16 11.75
CA ASP A 60 -8.64 0.84 11.83
C ASP A 60 -8.39 2.36 11.64
N PRO A 61 -9.05 3.02 10.66
CA PRO A 61 -8.89 4.45 10.43
C PRO A 61 -9.37 5.32 11.61
N ALA A 62 -10.17 4.79 12.55
CA ALA A 62 -10.50 5.49 13.79
C ALA A 62 -9.34 5.50 14.82
N LEU A 63 -8.30 4.69 14.60
CA LEU A 63 -7.19 4.50 15.52
C LEU A 63 -5.83 4.92 14.97
N VAL A 64 -5.64 4.98 13.66
CA VAL A 64 -4.38 5.26 12.97
C VAL A 64 -4.61 6.27 11.85
N ASP A 65 -3.92 7.40 11.92
CA ASP A 65 -4.05 8.48 10.93
C ASP A 65 -3.23 8.22 9.67
N LEU A 66 -2.16 7.42 9.80
CA LEU A 66 -1.19 7.17 8.72
C LEU A 66 -0.65 5.75 8.75
N ILE A 67 -0.59 5.09 7.60
CA ILE A 67 0.16 3.85 7.43
C ILE A 67 1.05 3.91 6.18
N GLY A 68 2.28 3.40 6.28
CA GLY A 68 3.23 3.45 5.16
C GLY A 68 4.43 2.51 5.29
N THR A 69 5.22 2.49 4.22
CA THR A 69 6.48 1.75 4.09
C THR A 69 7.40 2.49 3.11
N ASP A 70 8.70 2.25 3.21
CA ASP A 70 9.72 2.87 2.37
C ASP A 70 10.75 1.85 1.86
N GLU A 71 11.81 2.34 1.20
CA GLU A 71 12.94 1.55 0.67
C GLU A 71 12.55 0.37 -0.24
N ALA A 72 11.36 0.43 -0.84
CA ALA A 72 10.83 -0.53 -1.82
C ALA A 72 11.53 -0.39 -3.18
N THR A 73 12.81 -0.78 -3.23
CA THR A 73 13.66 -0.72 -4.43
C THR A 73 13.26 -1.77 -5.46
N THR A 74 13.30 -3.04 -5.07
CA THR A 74 12.85 -4.20 -5.86
C THR A 74 11.58 -4.84 -5.30
N CYS A 75 11.22 -4.47 -4.08
CA CYS A 75 10.03 -4.91 -3.37
C CYS A 75 8.76 -4.19 -3.85
N VAL A 76 7.60 -4.80 -3.62
CA VAL A 76 6.28 -4.26 -3.95
C VAL A 76 5.49 -3.98 -2.67
N GLY A 77 5.02 -2.74 -2.51
CA GLY A 77 3.99 -2.39 -1.55
C GLY A 77 2.62 -2.87 -2.04
N LEU A 78 1.91 -3.62 -1.19
CA LEU A 78 0.52 -4.02 -1.38
C LEU A 78 -0.36 -3.30 -0.37
N VAL A 79 -1.45 -2.70 -0.83
CA VAL A 79 -2.52 -2.18 0.02
C VAL A 79 -3.85 -2.79 -0.37
N ILE A 80 -4.61 -3.21 0.64
CA ILE A 80 -5.99 -3.67 0.53
C ILE A 80 -6.83 -2.83 1.49
N ARG A 81 -7.80 -2.08 0.97
CA ARG A 81 -8.71 -1.25 1.76
C ARG A 81 -10.15 -1.65 1.52
N ASN A 82 -10.89 -1.91 2.60
CA ASN A 82 -12.34 -2.07 2.54
C ASN A 82 -12.99 -0.70 2.31
N GLN A 83 -13.73 -0.52 1.21
CA GLN A 83 -14.36 0.77 0.90
C GLN A 83 -15.41 1.20 1.92
N GLN A 84 -16.11 0.24 2.53
CA GLN A 84 -17.23 0.49 3.44
C GLN A 84 -16.78 0.82 4.87
N SER A 85 -15.80 0.08 5.41
CA SER A 85 -15.30 0.28 6.77
C SER A 85 -14.04 1.14 6.86
N GLY A 86 -13.34 1.33 5.74
CA GLY A 86 -12.02 1.97 5.71
C GLY A 86 -10.89 1.12 6.29
N MET A 87 -11.18 -0.07 6.83
CA MET A 87 -10.18 -1.03 7.32
C MET A 87 -9.14 -1.28 6.24
N THR A 88 -7.87 -1.04 6.55
CA THR A 88 -6.79 -1.00 5.55
C THR A 88 -5.62 -1.85 5.99
N SER A 89 -5.19 -2.77 5.13
CA SER A 89 -3.99 -3.58 5.32
C SER A 89 -2.90 -3.17 4.34
N VAL A 90 -1.69 -2.92 4.85
CA VAL A 90 -0.49 -2.60 4.06
C VAL A 90 0.55 -3.68 4.29
N ALA A 91 1.24 -4.12 3.25
CA ALA A 91 2.32 -5.09 3.28
C ALA A 91 3.51 -4.66 2.40
N HIS A 92 4.73 -4.99 2.81
CA HIS A 92 5.94 -4.79 2.01
C HIS A 92 6.49 -6.15 1.58
N MET A 93 6.29 -6.51 0.31
CA MET A 93 6.63 -7.83 -0.25
C MET A 93 7.96 -7.80 -1.01
N ASP A 94 8.92 -8.63 -0.61
CA ASP A 94 10.27 -8.70 -1.21
C ASP A 94 10.49 -9.91 -2.15
N SER A 95 9.45 -10.73 -2.35
CA SER A 95 9.50 -11.94 -3.17
C SER A 95 8.18 -12.13 -3.93
N PRO A 96 8.21 -12.65 -5.18
CA PRO A 96 7.02 -13.13 -5.87
C PRO A 96 6.45 -14.42 -5.27
N ASP A 97 7.20 -15.12 -4.41
CA ASP A 97 6.71 -16.26 -3.63
C ASP A 97 5.83 -15.73 -2.49
N VAL A 98 4.60 -15.34 -2.84
CA VAL A 98 3.62 -14.85 -1.88
C VAL A 98 3.26 -15.97 -0.90
N VAL A 99 3.38 -15.68 0.40
CA VAL A 99 2.91 -16.59 1.44
C VAL A 99 1.38 -16.49 1.48
N ASP A 100 0.68 -17.46 0.89
CA ASP A 100 -0.80 -17.51 0.83
C ASP A 100 -1.46 -17.26 2.20
N ILE A 101 -0.83 -17.73 3.28
CA ILE A 101 -1.27 -17.52 4.67
C ILE A 101 -1.30 -16.03 5.01
N GLY A 102 -0.30 -15.25 4.58
CA GLY A 102 -0.22 -13.80 4.83
C GLY A 102 -1.33 -13.03 4.11
N LEU A 103 -1.56 -13.28 2.82
CA LEU A 103 -2.70 -12.69 2.11
C LEU A 103 -4.04 -13.10 2.72
N THR A 104 -4.19 -14.38 3.08
CA THR A 104 -5.42 -14.88 3.75
C THR A 104 -5.65 -14.15 5.07
N GLN A 105 -4.61 -13.92 5.86
CA GLN A 105 -4.68 -13.15 7.10
C GLN A 105 -5.07 -11.69 6.84
N MET A 106 -4.40 -10.99 5.92
CA MET A 106 -4.74 -9.61 5.53
C MET A 106 -6.22 -9.50 5.13
N LEU A 107 -6.70 -10.38 4.24
CA LEU A 107 -8.09 -10.41 3.80
C LEU A 107 -9.06 -10.68 4.96
N SER A 108 -8.74 -11.61 5.85
CA SER A 108 -9.57 -11.91 7.04
C SER A 108 -9.69 -10.78 8.05
N LEU A 109 -8.80 -9.79 7.99
CA LEU A 109 -8.78 -8.62 8.88
C LEU A 109 -9.44 -7.36 8.26
N VAL A 110 -9.60 -7.31 6.93
CA VAL A 110 -10.27 -6.20 6.23
C VAL A 110 -11.69 -6.53 5.76
N VAL A 111 -12.02 -7.80 5.52
CA VAL A 111 -13.37 -8.24 5.13
C VAL A 111 -14.17 -8.60 6.37
N ASP A 112 -15.29 -7.89 6.61
CA ASP A 112 -16.29 -8.33 7.57
C ASP A 112 -17.09 -9.51 6.97
N HIS A 113 -17.38 -10.53 7.76
CA HIS A 113 -18.09 -11.74 7.32
C HIS A 113 -19.59 -11.52 7.00
N ILE A 114 -20.05 -10.27 7.05
CA ILE A 114 -21.46 -9.87 7.01
C ILE A 114 -21.84 -9.17 5.70
N SER A 115 -20.88 -8.62 4.93
CA SER A 115 -21.14 -7.93 3.66
C SER A 115 -20.21 -8.34 2.52
N ASP A 116 -20.74 -8.34 1.29
CA ASP A 116 -19.98 -8.39 0.04
C ASP A 116 -19.30 -7.02 -0.20
N ALA A 117 -18.35 -6.65 0.65
CA ALA A 117 -17.68 -5.36 0.60
C ALA A 117 -16.73 -5.26 -0.62
N GLU A 118 -16.82 -4.16 -1.37
CA GLU A 118 -15.83 -3.83 -2.40
C GLU A 118 -14.48 -3.46 -1.74
N LEU A 119 -13.39 -3.97 -2.32
CA LEU A 119 -12.03 -3.77 -1.86
C LEU A 119 -11.24 -2.96 -2.89
N ASP A 120 -10.66 -1.85 -2.46
CA ASP A 120 -9.61 -1.16 -3.20
C ASP A 120 -8.30 -1.94 -3.03
N VAL A 121 -7.62 -2.26 -4.13
CA VAL A 121 -6.32 -2.93 -4.11
C VAL A 121 -5.30 -2.11 -4.89
N HIS A 122 -4.20 -1.76 -4.23
CA HIS A 122 -3.09 -1.02 -4.82
C HIS A 122 -1.82 -1.85 -4.74
N LEU A 123 -1.11 -1.97 -5.87
CA LEU A 123 0.21 -2.57 -5.99
C LEU A 123 1.14 -1.49 -6.53
N ILE A 124 2.22 -1.20 -5.80
CA ILE A 124 3.15 -0.13 -6.17
C ILE A 124 4.58 -0.52 -5.81
N GLY A 125 5.55 -0.18 -6.65
CA GLY A 125 6.96 -0.54 -6.45
C GLY A 125 7.45 -1.68 -7.35
N GLY A 126 8.63 -2.19 -6.98
CA GLY A 126 9.52 -3.04 -7.78
C GLY A 126 10.23 -2.21 -8.84
N TYR A 127 11.57 -2.31 -9.01
CA TYR A 127 12.30 -1.77 -10.17
C TYR A 127 13.01 -2.83 -11.03
N GLU A 128 12.81 -2.79 -12.37
CA GLU A 128 13.41 -3.73 -13.33
C GLU A 128 14.87 -3.34 -13.54
N ASP A 129 15.70 -3.90 -12.67
CA ASP A 129 17.13 -3.81 -12.77
C ASP A 129 17.62 -4.39 -14.12
N ALA A 130 18.81 -4.00 -14.58
CA ALA A 130 19.36 -4.46 -15.86
C ALA A 130 19.75 -5.96 -15.87
N SER A 131 19.32 -6.71 -14.84
CA SER A 131 19.29 -8.17 -14.78
C SER A 131 17.83 -8.64 -14.63
N PRO A 132 17.38 -9.66 -15.38
CA PRO A 132 15.95 -9.85 -15.70
C PRO A 132 15.16 -10.54 -14.57
N LYS A 133 14.93 -9.86 -13.44
CA LYS A 133 14.33 -10.47 -12.24
C LYS A 133 13.28 -9.66 -11.47
N VAL A 134 12.94 -8.42 -11.85
CA VAL A 134 12.04 -7.54 -11.05
C VAL A 134 11.18 -6.61 -11.96
N TRP A 135 9.97 -6.18 -11.52
CA TRP A 135 9.02 -5.23 -12.19
C TRP A 135 9.42 -3.74 -12.01
N PRO A 136 8.81 -2.67 -12.62
CA PRO A 136 9.46 -1.33 -12.73
C PRO A 136 8.92 -0.07 -11.95
N GLN A 137 9.83 0.60 -11.18
CA GLN A 137 9.88 1.94 -10.52
C GLN A 137 9.68 2.08 -8.98
N ILE A 138 10.52 2.92 -8.35
CA ILE A 138 10.59 3.25 -6.90
C ILE A 138 9.68 4.44 -6.55
N LEU A 139 8.97 4.37 -5.42
CA LEU A 139 8.27 5.47 -4.73
C LEU A 139 8.18 5.17 -3.22
N TYR A 140 8.11 6.22 -2.38
CA TYR A 140 7.77 6.09 -0.96
C TYR A 140 6.24 5.98 -0.82
N PHE A 141 5.73 5.02 -0.04
CA PHE A 141 4.28 4.75 0.04
C PHE A 141 3.70 5.12 1.39
N ILE A 142 2.84 6.13 1.39
CA ILE A 142 2.17 6.62 2.59
C ILE A 142 0.71 6.88 2.23
N PHE A 143 -0.19 6.21 2.94
CA PHE A 143 -1.63 6.27 2.73
C PHE A 143 -2.23 7.19 3.78
N ASP A 144 -2.72 8.33 3.30
CA ASP A 144 -3.43 9.37 4.05
C ASP A 144 -4.92 8.99 4.02
N PHE A 145 -5.58 8.87 5.17
CA PHE A 145 -7.00 8.54 5.24
C PHE A 145 -7.83 9.83 5.20
N PRO A 146 -8.53 10.16 4.09
CA PRO A 146 -9.38 11.34 4.07
C PRO A 146 -10.54 11.18 5.07
N GLU A 147 -10.81 12.25 5.82
CA GLU A 147 -12.02 12.34 6.66
C GLU A 147 -13.27 12.15 5.79
N MET A 148 -14.24 11.36 6.28
CA MET A 148 -15.52 11.07 5.60
C MET A 148 -16.53 12.23 5.72
#